data_AF-A0A3N5RYN5-F1
#
_entry.id   AF-A0A3N5RYN5-F1
#
_cell.length_a   1.000
_cell.length_b   1.000
_cell.length_c   1.000
_cell.angle_alpha   90.00
_cell.angle_beta   90.00
_cell.angle_gamma   90.00
#
_symmetry.space_group_name_H-M   'P 1'
#
loop_
_entity.id
_entity.type
_entity.pdbx_description
1 polymer ?
#
loop_
_entity_poly.entity_id
_entity_poly.type
_entity_poly.pdbx_seq_one_letter_code
_entity_poly.pdbx_strand_id
1 'polypeptide(L)'
;MTTHKERIQACLNDEILERPPVALWRHFPVDDQDPKSLADATLHFQRTYDFDLVKVTPASSFCAKDWGVEDEWIGHTEGTRGYTKRIIHDPH
;
A
#
# COMPACT_ATOMS: atom_id res chain seq x y z
N MET A 1 -27.95 -2.61 -3.11
CA MET A 1 -26.82 -2.14 -2.29
C MET A 1 -25.86 -1.40 -3.21
N THR A 2 -25.52 -0.16 -2.89
CA THR A 2 -24.51 0.61 -3.63
C THR A 2 -23.13 -0.03 -3.44
N THR A 3 -22.44 -0.32 -4.54
CA THR A 3 -21.07 -0.84 -4.53
C THR A 3 -20.09 0.20 -4.00
N HIS A 4 -18.88 -0.21 -3.60
CA HIS A 4 -17.82 0.71 -3.19
C HIS A 4 -17.53 1.78 -4.26
N LYS A 5 -17.45 1.35 -5.52
CA LYS A 5 -17.18 2.24 -6.66
C LYS A 5 -18.29 3.27 -6.85
N GLU A 6 -19.55 2.84 -6.84
CA GLU A 6 -20.70 3.73 -6.97
C GLU A 6 -20.75 4.73 -5.81
N ARG A 7 -20.47 4.30 -4.58
CA ARG A 7 -20.43 5.18 -3.40
C ARG A 7 -19.37 6.27 -3.55
N ILE A 8 -18.17 5.91 -4.01
CA ILE A 8 -17.10 6.89 -4.27
C ILE A 8 -17.51 7.86 -5.37
N GLN A 9 -18.07 7.36 -6.47
CA GLN A 9 -18.49 8.21 -7.59
C GLN A 9 -19.59 9.20 -7.17
N ALA A 10 -20.60 8.73 -6.45
CA ALA A 10 -21.66 9.57 -5.90
C ALA A 10 -21.10 10.62 -4.92
N CYS A 11 -20.13 10.24 -4.08
CA CYS A 11 -19.42 11.19 -3.20
C CYS A 11 -18.68 12.29 -3.98
N LEU A 12 -18.05 11.94 -5.10
CA LEU A 12 -17.34 12.90 -5.95
C LEU A 12 -18.27 13.82 -6.74
N ASN A 13 -19.55 13.43 -6.87
CA ASN A 13 -20.59 14.18 -7.56
C ASN A 13 -21.48 15.00 -6.59
N ASP A 14 -21.11 15.10 -5.32
CA ASP A 14 -21.89 15.79 -4.27
C ASP A 14 -23.31 15.22 -4.06
N GLU A 15 -23.51 13.93 -4.34
CA GLU A 15 -24.80 13.25 -4.13
C GLU A 15 -25.07 12.96 -2.63
N ILE A 16 -26.34 12.77 -2.27
CA ILE A 16 -26.73 12.38 -0.91
C ILE A 16 -26.39 10.90 -0.68
N LEU A 17 -25.52 10.63 0.29
CA LEU A 17 -25.07 9.27 0.63
C LEU A 17 -25.67 8.80 1.96
N GLU A 18 -25.92 7.50 2.09
CA GLU A 18 -26.25 6.89 3.38
C GLU A 18 -25.08 6.95 4.37
N ARG A 19 -23.85 6.83 3.86
CA ARG A 19 -22.61 7.04 4.63
C ARG A 19 -21.49 7.56 3.71
N PRO A 20 -20.51 8.30 4.24
CA PRO A 20 -19.29 8.64 3.51
C PRO A 20 -18.51 7.38 3.09
N PRO A 21 -17.77 7.42 1.97
CA PRO A 21 -16.78 6.39 1.66
C PRO A 21 -15.63 6.42 2.68
N VAL A 22 -15.13 5.26 3.07
CA VAL A 22 -14.07 5.11 4.08
C VAL A 22 -12.92 4.27 3.53
N ALA A 23 -11.69 4.73 3.76
CA ALA A 23 -10.48 4.00 3.42
C ALA A 23 -9.43 4.15 4.53
N LEU A 24 -8.84 3.03 4.94
CA LEU A 24 -7.60 3.01 5.72
C LEU A 24 -6.55 2.18 4.96
N TRP A 25 -5.29 2.44 5.26
CA TRP A 25 -4.17 1.71 4.70
C TRP A 25 -3.04 1.60 5.71
N ARG A 26 -2.18 0.61 5.52
CA ARG A 26 -0.98 0.37 6.31
C ARG A 26 0.03 -0.41 5.48
N HIS A 27 1.28 -0.40 5.92
CA HIS A 27 2.28 -1.34 5.43
C HIS A 27 2.05 -2.75 5.99
N PHE A 28 2.51 -3.75 5.23
CA PHE A 28 2.53 -5.17 5.61
C PHE A 28 3.97 -5.71 5.51
N PRO A 29 4.89 -5.33 6.41
CA PRO A 29 6.34 -5.52 6.20
C PRO A 29 6.82 -6.97 6.03
N VAL A 30 6.05 -7.92 6.56
CA VAL A 30 6.32 -9.36 6.40
C VAL A 30 5.86 -9.82 5.02
N ASP A 31 4.67 -9.39 4.61
CA ASP A 31 4.01 -9.83 3.38
C ASP A 31 4.40 -8.99 2.15
N ASP A 32 4.97 -7.80 2.32
CA ASP A 32 5.39 -6.91 1.22
C ASP A 32 6.73 -7.31 0.58
N GLN A 33 7.31 -8.41 1.03
CA GLN A 33 8.54 -9.01 0.51
C GLN A 33 8.31 -9.76 -0.81
N ASP A 34 7.08 -10.22 -1.07
CA ASP A 34 6.65 -10.84 -2.32
C ASP A 34 5.37 -10.16 -2.85
N PRO A 35 5.24 -9.93 -4.17
CA PRO A 35 4.09 -9.23 -4.74
C PRO A 35 2.74 -9.93 -4.50
N LYS A 36 2.72 -11.26 -4.47
CA LYS A 36 1.49 -12.02 -4.26
C LYS A 36 1.06 -11.96 -2.80
N SER A 37 1.97 -12.17 -1.85
CA SER A 37 1.64 -12.01 -0.43
C SER A 37 1.20 -10.57 -0.11
N LEU A 38 1.80 -9.56 -0.73
CA LEU A 38 1.37 -8.16 -0.59
C LEU A 38 -0.08 -7.97 -1.04
N ALA A 39 -0.43 -8.51 -2.21
CA ALA A 39 -1.79 -8.43 -2.75
C ALA A 39 -2.78 -9.15 -1.82
N ASP A 40 -2.44 -10.35 -1.35
CA ASP A 40 -3.28 -11.14 -0.47
C ASP A 40 -3.53 -10.44 0.87
N ALA A 41 -2.49 -9.90 1.51
CA ALA A 41 -2.59 -9.16 2.76
C ALA A 41 -3.39 -7.86 2.61
N THR A 42 -3.16 -7.11 1.54
CA THR A 42 -3.89 -5.85 1.27
C THR A 42 -5.37 -6.13 1.03
N LEU A 43 -5.70 -7.14 0.23
CA LEU A 43 -7.09 -7.53 -0.03
C LEU A 43 -7.77 -8.12 1.21
N HIS A 44 -7.03 -8.89 2.03
CA HIS A 44 -7.55 -9.37 3.30
C HIS A 44 -7.93 -8.21 4.22
N PHE A 45 -7.05 -7.21 4.36
CA PHE A 45 -7.33 -6.02 5.16
C PHE A 45 -8.53 -5.23 4.64
N GLN A 46 -8.64 -5.03 3.32
CA GLN A 46 -9.81 -4.37 2.74
C GLN A 46 -11.10 -5.14 3.03
N ARG A 47 -11.12 -6.47 2.85
CA ARG A 47 -12.31 -7.30 3.08
C ARG A 47 -12.71 -7.37 4.55
N THR A 48 -11.74 -7.42 5.48
CA THR A 48 -12.01 -7.51 6.92
C THR A 48 -12.78 -6.29 7.43
N TYR A 49 -12.53 -5.11 6.86
CA TYR A 49 -13.14 -3.84 7.31
C TYR A 49 -14.07 -3.21 6.28
N ASP A 50 -14.30 -3.87 5.13
CA ASP A 50 -15.17 -3.42 4.05
C ASP A 50 -14.86 -1.99 3.55
N PHE A 51 -13.58 -1.65 3.43
CA PHE A 51 -13.16 -0.33 2.97
C PHE A 51 -13.51 -0.11 1.49
N ASP A 52 -13.83 1.13 1.14
CA ASP A 52 -14.25 1.48 -0.22
C ASP A 52 -13.09 1.56 -1.22
N LEU A 53 -11.85 1.59 -0.73
CA LEU A 53 -10.63 1.61 -1.54
C LEU A 53 -9.63 0.55 -1.12
N VAL A 54 -8.88 0.07 -2.09
CA VAL A 54 -7.63 -0.66 -1.90
C VAL A 54 -6.49 0.31 -2.22
N LYS A 55 -5.62 0.59 -1.25
CA LYS A 55 -4.35 1.28 -1.48
C LYS A 55 -3.21 0.27 -1.38
N VAL A 56 -2.59 -0.04 -2.51
CA VAL A 56 -1.40 -0.91 -2.56
C VAL A 56 -0.20 -0.11 -2.05
N THR A 57 0.50 -0.65 -1.04
CA THR A 57 1.62 0.03 -0.36
C THR A 57 2.85 -0.89 -0.26
N PRO A 58 3.61 -1.05 -1.36
CA PRO A 58 4.88 -1.77 -1.29
C PRO A 58 5.89 -0.99 -0.42
N ALA A 59 7.02 -1.62 -0.11
CA ALA A 59 8.13 -0.94 0.56
C ALA A 59 8.55 0.33 -0.22
N SER A 60 8.90 1.39 0.51
CA SER A 60 9.21 2.70 -0.08
C SER A 60 10.35 2.67 -1.11
N SER A 61 11.23 1.68 -1.02
CA SER A 61 12.36 1.46 -1.91
C SER A 61 11.98 0.78 -3.23
N PHE A 62 10.73 0.36 -3.45
CA PHE A 62 10.34 -0.49 -4.60
C PHE A 62 10.84 0.07 -5.94
N CYS A 63 10.70 1.36 -6.18
CA CYS A 63 11.09 2.01 -7.43
C CYS A 63 12.62 2.15 -7.58
N ALA A 64 13.37 2.14 -6.47
CA ALA A 64 14.82 2.21 -6.49
C ALA A 64 15.46 0.86 -6.86
N LYS A 65 14.77 -0.26 -6.61
CA LYS A 65 15.26 -1.61 -6.95
C LYS A 65 15.46 -1.77 -8.46
N ASP A 66 14.64 -1.11 -9.27
CA ASP A 66 14.77 -1.07 -10.73
C ASP A 66 16.09 -0.42 -11.19
N TRP A 67 16.73 0.38 -10.33
CA TRP A 67 18.02 1.02 -10.57
C TRP A 67 19.20 0.23 -9.97
N GLY A 68 18.95 -0.95 -9.41
CA GLY A 68 19.98 -1.84 -8.84
C GLY A 68 20.25 -1.65 -7.35
N VAL A 69 19.47 -0.82 -6.67
CA VAL A 69 19.48 -0.72 -5.20
C VAL A 69 19.01 -2.03 -4.59
N GLU A 70 19.66 -2.45 -3.50
CA GLU A 70 19.27 -3.63 -2.74
C GLU A 70 18.91 -3.23 -1.31
N ASP A 71 17.92 -3.91 -0.75
CA ASP A 71 17.37 -3.65 0.57
C ASP A 71 16.94 -4.93 1.26
N GLU A 72 16.80 -4.86 2.58
CA GLU A 72 16.29 -5.93 3.41
C GLU A 72 15.39 -5.39 4.53
N TRP A 73 14.35 -6.15 4.87
CA TRP A 73 13.55 -5.86 6.06
C TRP A 73 14.17 -6.51 7.30
N ILE A 74 14.52 -5.68 8.29
CA ILE A 74 15.20 -6.09 9.53
C ILE A 74 14.30 -5.96 10.77
N GLY A 75 13.00 -6.24 10.61
CA GLY A 75 12.04 -6.22 11.72
C GLY A 75 11.42 -4.85 12.03
N HIS A 76 11.60 -3.85 11.17
CA HIS A 76 11.00 -2.52 11.39
C HIS A 76 9.47 -2.57 11.23
N THR A 77 8.74 -2.14 12.25
CA THR A 77 7.26 -2.27 12.31
C THR A 77 6.53 -1.45 11.25
N GLU A 78 7.11 -0.34 10.80
CA GLU A 78 6.54 0.52 9.76
C GLU A 78 6.87 0.08 8.32
N GLY A 79 7.69 -0.97 8.15
CA GLY A 79 8.08 -1.45 6.81
C GLY A 79 9.30 -0.80 6.20
N THR A 80 9.94 0.13 6.91
CA THR A 80 11.25 0.67 6.53
C THR A 80 12.27 -0.46 6.35
N ARG A 81 12.96 -0.43 5.22
CA ARG A 81 14.00 -1.40 4.87
C ARG A 81 15.38 -0.78 5.00
N GLY A 82 16.33 -1.58 5.45
CA GLY A 82 17.74 -1.22 5.44
C GLY A 82 18.29 -1.36 4.04
N TYR A 83 18.96 -0.33 3.52
CA TYR A 83 19.65 -0.40 2.23
C TYR A 83 20.96 -1.17 2.39
N THR A 84 21.07 -2.32 1.72
CA THR A 84 22.28 -3.15 1.70
C THR A 84 23.24 -2.75 0.59
N LYS A 85 22.70 -2.17 -0.50
CA LYS A 85 23.47 -1.63 -1.61
C LYS A 85 22.89 -0.31 -2.08
N ARG A 86 23.73 0.71 -2.15
CA ARG A 86 23.40 2.02 -2.70
C ARG A 86 24.07 2.16 -4.07
N ILE A 87 23.43 2.87 -4.98
CA ILE A 87 23.95 3.12 -6.34
C ILE A 87 24.69 4.46 -6.42
N ILE A 88 24.30 5.42 -5.57
CA ILE A 88 24.98 6.71 -5.42
C ILE A 88 25.86 6.62 -4.17
N HIS A 89 27.17 6.80 -4.36
CA HIS A 89 28.17 6.77 -3.28
C HIS A 89 28.71 8.16 -2.95
N ASP A 90 28.67 9.08 -3.92
CA ASP A 90 29.11 10.45 -3.80
C ASP A 90 28.07 11.39 -4.46
N PRO A 91 27.74 12.54 -3.87
CA PRO A 91 26.74 13.46 -4.41
C PRO A 91 27.28 14.40 -5.50
N HIS A 92 28.58 14.38 -5.82
CA HIS A 92 29.25 15.28 -6.77
C HIS A 92 29.39 14.71 -8.18
#